data_AF-A0A351JP90-F1
#
_entry.id   AF-A0A351JP90-F1
#
_cell.length_a   1.000
_cell.length_b   1.000
_cell.length_c   1.000
_cell.angle_alpha   90.00
_cell.angle_beta   90.00
_cell.angle_gamma   90.00
#
_symmetry.space_group_name_H-M   'P 1'
#
loop_
_entity.id
_entity.type
_entity.pdbx_description
1 polymer ?
#
loop_
_entity_poly.entity_id
_entity_poly.type
_entity_poly.pdbx_seq_one_letter_code
_entity_poly.pdbx_strand_id
1 'polypeptide(L)' 'MQRALEILVEDPFHPSLRTHRLKGELAGVWACTVDYRNRLLFEIVRNPSSGAEEILLLTMGTHEEVY' A
#
# COMPACT_ATOMS: atom_id res chain seq x y z
N MET A 1 -5.87 -11.93 3.32
CA MET A 1 -6.42 -10.60 2.98
C MET A 1 -6.83 -9.79 4.20
N GLN A 2 -7.89 -10.14 4.95
CA GLN A 2 -8.40 -9.31 6.06
C GLN A 2 -7.31 -8.90 7.08
N ARG A 3 -6.54 -9.87 7.57
CA ARG A 3 -5.42 -9.63 8.49
C ARG A 3 -4.35 -8.67 7.96
N ALA A 4 -4.09 -8.66 6.65
CA ALA A 4 -3.10 -7.76 6.07
C ALA A 4 -3.60 -6.31 6.06
N LEU A 5 -4.90 -6.09 5.84
CA LEU A 5 -5.50 -4.77 5.90
C LEU A 5 -5.54 -4.23 7.34
N GLU A 6 -5.81 -5.10 8.32
CA GLU A 6 -5.74 -4.74 9.75
C GLU A 6 -4.31 -4.28 10.13
N ILE A 7 -3.29 -5.03 9.70
CA ILE A 7 -1.89 -4.63 9.93
C ILE A 7 -1.56 -3.33 9.18
N LEU A 8 -2.04 -3.15 7.95
CA LEU A 8 -1.80 -1.94 7.15
C LEU A 8 -2.36 -0.67 7.81
N VAL A 9 -3.53 -0.77 8.45
CA VAL A 9 -4.15 0.35 9.17
C VAL A 9 -3.33 0.73 10.42
N GLU A 10 -2.76 -0.25 11.10
CA GLU A 10 -1.96 -0.03 12.31
C GLU A 10 -0.52 0.43 12.00
N ASP A 11 0.15 -0.25 11.06
CA ASP A 11 1.52 0.04 10.63
C ASP A 11 1.72 -0.37 9.14
N PRO A 12 1.70 0.60 8.21
CA PRO A 12 1.88 0.31 6.79
C PRO A 12 3.28 -0.18 6.43
N PHE A 13 4.25 -0.08 7.33
CA PHE A 13 5.63 -0.55 7.16
C PHE A 13 5.94 -1.80 7.97
N HIS A 14 4.92 -2.44 8.54
CA HIS A 14 5.11 -3.67 9.29
C HIS A 14 5.85 -4.73 8.42
N PRO A 15 6.90 -5.40 8.93
CA PRO A 15 7.76 -6.26 8.12
C PRO A 15 7.01 -7.38 7.36
N SER A 16 5.87 -7.86 7.89
CA SER A 16 5.05 -8.88 7.23
C SER A 16 4.38 -8.40 5.93
N LEU A 17 4.16 -7.09 5.79
CA LEU A 17 3.56 -6.49 4.60
C LEU A 17 4.57 -6.35 3.46
N ARG A 18 5.88 -6.38 3.77
CA ARG A 18 6.96 -6.21 2.78
C ARG A 18 6.77 -4.96 1.92
N THR A 19 6.34 -3.88 2.57
CA THR A 19 6.05 -2.61 1.92
C THR A 19 7.32 -2.01 1.32
N HIS A 20 7.22 -1.57 0.06
CA HIS A 20 8.31 -0.93 -0.65
C HIS A 20 7.77 0.13 -1.60
N ARG A 21 8.59 1.16 -1.84
CA ARG A 21 8.24 2.24 -2.78
C ARG A 21 8.49 1.79 -4.21
N LEU A 22 7.55 2.10 -5.10
CA LEU A 22 7.73 1.91 -6.53
C LEU A 22 8.65 2.99 -7.12
N LYS A 23 9.14 2.74 -8.33
CA LYS A 23 10.10 3.59 -9.04
C LYS A 23 9.53 3.98 -10.41
N GLY A 24 10.18 4.92 -11.08
CA GLY A 24 9.76 5.37 -12.42
C GLY A 24 8.48 6.20 -12.38
N GLU A 25 7.54 5.91 -13.26
CA GLU A 25 6.26 6.65 -13.38
C GLU A 25 5.39 6.55 -12.13
N LEU A 26 5.59 5.51 -11.31
CA LEU A 26 4.90 5.30 -10.04
C LEU A 26 5.72 5.77 -8.83
N ALA A 27 6.69 6.67 -9.04
CA ALA A 27 7.47 7.25 -7.94
C ALA A 27 6.55 8.05 -7.00
N GLY A 28 6.34 7.51 -5.79
CA GLY A 28 5.40 8.05 -4.80
C GLY A 28 4.37 7.02 -4.34
N VAL A 29 4.13 5.99 -5.17
CA VAL A 29 3.28 4.86 -4.84
C VAL A 29 4.05 3.82 -4.04
N TRP A 30 3.36 3.17 -3.12
CA TRP A 30 3.83 2.04 -2.33
C TRP A 30 3.12 0.77 -2.74
N ALA A 31 3.82 -0.35 -2.65
CA ALA A 31 3.27 -1.67 -2.84
C ALA A 31 3.50 -2.52 -1.58
N CYS A 32 2.46 -3.23 -1.13
CA CYS A 32 2.58 -4.22 -0.06
C CYS A 32 1.92 -5.56 -0.42
N THR A 33 2.30 -6.61 0.30
CA THR A 33 1.80 -7.97 0.13
C THR A 33 0.57 -8.18 1.01
N VAL A 34 -0.57 -8.52 0.39
CA VAL A 34 -1.84 -8.78 1.12
C VAL A 34 -2.21 -10.27 1.21
N ASP A 35 -1.60 -11.07 0.33
CA ASP A 35 -1.49 -12.53 0.39
C ASP A 35 -0.32 -12.99 -0.49
N TYR A 36 -0.16 -14.31 -0.68
CA TYR A 36 0.95 -14.86 -1.46
C TYR A 36 1.05 -14.32 -2.89
N ARG A 37 -0.07 -14.04 -3.56
CA ARG A 37 -0.12 -13.68 -4.99
C ARG A 37 -0.38 -12.20 -5.22
N ASN A 38 -1.09 -11.55 -4.31
CA ASN A 38 -1.62 -10.22 -4.51
C ASN A 38 -0.75 -9.13 -3.88
N ARG A 39 -0.72 -7.98 -4.56
CA ARG A 39 -0.15 -6.72 -4.08
C ARG A 39 -1.25 -5.67 -4.02
N LEU A 40 -1.14 -4.83 -3.01
CA LEU A 40 -1.95 -3.63 -2.86
C LEU A 40 -1.07 -2.43 -3.13
N LEU A 41 -1.51 -1.57 -4.05
CA LEU A 41 -0.92 -0.27 -4.30
C LEU A 41 -1.64 0.81 -3.53
N PHE A 42 -0.87 1.67 -2.88
CA PHE A 42 -1.40 2.79 -2.12
C PHE A 42 -0.46 3.98 -2.10
N GLU A 43 -1.00 5.14 -1.79
CA GLU A 43 -0.26 6.36 -1.51
C GLU A 43 -0.45 6.78 -0.05
N ILE A 44 0.54 7.48 0.47
CA ILE A 44 0.45 8.17 1.76
C ILE A 44 0.23 9.65 1.42
N VAL A 45 -0.97 10.15 1.72
CA VAL A 45 -1.42 11.49 1.34
C VAL A 45 -1.75 12.31 2.58
N ARG A 46 -1.66 13.63 2.46
CA ARG A 46 -2.13 14.54 3.51
C ARG A 46 -3.54 14.99 3.21
N ASN A 47 -4.47 14.70 4.09
CA ASN A 47 -5.84 15.18 3.96
C ASN A 47 -5.87 16.71 4.14
N PRO A 48 -6.35 17.48 3.15
CA PRO A 48 -6.32 18.94 3.22
C PRO A 48 -7.28 19.52 4.27
N SER A 49 -8.33 18.79 4.64
CA SER A 49 -9.35 19.23 5.60
C SER A 49 -8.95 18.93 7.05
N SER A 50 -8.42 17.75 7.33
CA SER A 50 -8.01 17.34 8.68
C SER A 50 -6.53 17.62 8.97
N GLY A 51 -5.71 17.80 7.93
CA GLY A 51 -4.26 17.90 8.03
C GLY A 51 -3.55 16.59 8.38
N ALA A 52 -4.30 15.50 8.55
CA ALA A 52 -3.79 14.19 8.92
C ALA A 52 -3.19 13.46 7.72
N GLU A 53 -2.32 12.51 8.00
CA GLU A 53 -1.82 11.56 7.02
C GLU A 53 -2.83 10.42 6.84
N GLU A 54 -3.09 10.04 5.60
CA GLU A 54 -4.06 9.01 5.22
C GLU A 54 -3.47 8.06 4.17
N ILE A 55 -3.94 6.82 4.18
CA ILE A 55 -3.62 5.83 3.16
C ILE A 55 -4.70 5.87 2.07
N LEU A 56 -4.31 6.25 0.86
CA LEU A 56 -5.16 6.19 -0.32
C LEU A 56 -4.94 4.87 -1.07
N LEU A 57 -5.95 4.00 -1.08
CA LEU A 57 -5.90 2.74 -1.82
C LEU A 57 -6.11 2.99 -3.31
N LEU A 58 -5.13 2.60 -4.13
CA LEU A 58 -5.17 2.82 -5.58
C LEU A 58 -5.73 1.60 -6.32
N THR A 59 -5.12 0.43 -6.12
CA THR A 59 -5.55 -0.82 -6.75
C THR A 59 -5.01 -2.03 -6.02
N MET A 60 -5.64 -3.18 -6.23
CA MET A 60 -5.16 -4.49 -5.79
C MET A 60 -5.12 -5.43 -7.00
N GLY A 61 -4.01 -6.13 -7.17
CA GLY A 61 -3.84 -7.07 -8.28
C GLY A 61 -2.75 -8.09 -7.99
N THR A 62 -2.60 -9.06 -8.87
CA THR A 62 -1.53 -10.05 -8.76
C THR A 62 -0.16 -9.41 -9.01
N HIS A 63 0.93 -10.10 -8.63
CA HIS A 63 2.28 -9.61 -8.88
C HIS A 63 2.55 -9.27 -10.36
N GLU A 64 1.94 -10.00 -11.31
CA GLU A 64 2.09 -9.79 -12.76
C GLU A 64 1.15 -8.71 -13.34
N GLU A 65 0.14 -8.28 -12.58
CA GLU A 65 -0.76 -7.17 -12.99
C GLU A 65 -0.30 -5.82 -12.42
N VAL A 66 0.54 -5.85 -11.39
CA VAL A 66 1.04 -4.67 -10.67
C VAL A 66 2.45 -4.26 -11.12
N TYR A 67 3.21 -5.18 -11.71
CA TYR A 67 4.52 -4.96 -12.33
C TYR A 67 4.49 -5.37 -13.78
#